data_AF-A0A7J0H8I3-F1
#
_entry.id   AF-A0A7J0H8I3-F1
#
_cell.length_a   1.000
_cell.length_b   1.000
_cell.length_c   1.000
_cell.angle_alpha   90.00
_cell.angle_beta   90.00
_cell.angle_gamma   90.00
#
_symmetry.space_group_name_H-M   'P 1'
#
loop_
_entity.id
_entity.type
_entity.pdbx_description
1 polymer ?
#
loop_
_entity_poly.entity_id
_entity_poly.type
_entity_poly.pdbx_seq_one_letter_code
_entity_poly.pdbx_strand_id
1 'polypeptide(L)'
;MEETFVPFRGIKNDLQGRWLCYKQDWTGGFKAGFRILAPTTYIFFASAIPVISFGEQLERNTEGVLTAVQTLASTAICGIIHSIIGGQPLLILGVAEPTVLMYTFMFNFAKERPDLGRDMFLAWTGWVCVWTAILLFLLSILGACSIINRFTRLAGELFGLLIAMLFMQQAIKGLVDEFRIPKRENTRLIEFIPSWRFANGMFALVLSFGLLLTGLRSRKARSWRYGTGWLRSLIADYGVPLMVLAWTAVSYIPAGSIPKGIPRRLFSPNPWSPGAYENWTVIKAC
;
A
#
# COMPACT_ATOMS: atom_id res chain seq x y z
N MET A 1 13.62 -15.43 -33.49
CA MET A 1 14.52 -16.55 -33.19
C MET A 1 13.74 -17.45 -32.25
N GLU A 2 13.26 -18.59 -32.73
CA GLU A 2 12.61 -19.61 -31.89
C GLU A 2 13.68 -20.14 -30.94
N GLU A 3 13.73 -19.59 -29.72
CA GLU A 3 14.58 -20.14 -28.68
C GLU A 3 14.04 -21.53 -28.34
N THR A 4 14.86 -22.55 -28.60
CA THR A 4 14.66 -23.89 -28.07
C THR A 4 14.41 -23.77 -26.57
N PHE A 5 13.26 -24.27 -26.16
CA PHE A 5 12.79 -24.20 -24.78
C PHE A 5 13.69 -25.05 -23.89
N VAL A 6 14.67 -24.41 -23.27
CA VAL A 6 15.53 -25.06 -22.28
C VAL A 6 15.03 -24.61 -20.90
N PRO A 7 14.43 -25.51 -20.10
CA PRO A 7 13.98 -25.16 -18.75
C PRO A 7 15.17 -24.63 -17.94
N PHE A 8 14.91 -23.68 -17.04
CA PHE A 8 15.90 -23.00 -16.17
C PHE A 8 16.91 -22.06 -16.86
N ARG A 9 16.95 -21.97 -18.20
CA ARG A 9 17.91 -21.11 -18.90
C ARG A 9 17.73 -19.63 -18.54
N GLY A 10 16.48 -19.16 -18.45
CA GLY A 10 16.16 -17.78 -18.04
C GLY A 10 16.70 -17.45 -16.65
N ILE A 11 16.41 -18.30 -15.66
CA ILE A 11 16.86 -18.12 -14.26
C ILE A 11 18.39 -18.06 -14.17
N LYS A 12 19.08 -18.94 -14.92
CA LYS A 12 20.55 -18.94 -14.93
C LYS A 12 21.12 -17.63 -15.48
N ASN A 13 20.56 -17.13 -16.58
CA ASN A 13 21.01 -15.88 -17.20
C ASN A 13 20.76 -14.68 -16.26
N ASP A 14 19.60 -14.61 -15.63
CA ASP A 14 19.24 -13.56 -14.69
C ASP A 14 20.20 -13.54 -13.48
N LEU A 15 20.52 -14.72 -12.94
CA LEU A 15 21.43 -14.85 -11.80
C LEU A 15 22.87 -14.45 -12.17
N GLN A 16 23.34 -14.84 -13.35
CA GLN A 16 24.67 -14.44 -13.84
C GLN A 16 24.77 -12.92 -14.07
N GLY A 17 23.74 -12.31 -14.66
CA GLY A 17 23.68 -10.86 -14.85
C GLY A 17 23.66 -10.11 -13.52
N ARG A 18 22.88 -10.59 -12.54
CA ARG A 18 22.75 -9.94 -11.23
C ARG A 18 24.01 -10.07 -10.38
N TRP A 19 24.67 -11.22 -10.41
CA TRP A 19 25.84 -11.52 -9.58
C TRP A 19 26.98 -10.51 -9.75
N LEU A 20 27.23 -10.08 -11.00
CA LEU A 20 28.27 -9.11 -11.33
C LEU A 20 28.02 -7.73 -10.70
N CYS A 21 26.75 -7.29 -10.69
CA CYS A 21 26.35 -5.99 -10.17
C CYS A 21 26.16 -6.00 -8.64
N TYR A 22 25.86 -7.16 -8.04
CA TYR A 22 25.51 -7.24 -6.62
C TYR A 22 26.60 -6.68 -5.70
N LYS A 23 27.87 -7.02 -5.95
CA LYS A 23 29.00 -6.49 -5.17
C LYS A 23 29.17 -4.98 -5.35
N GLN A 24 28.88 -4.47 -6.54
CA GLN A 24 28.97 -3.04 -6.83
C GLN A 24 27.88 -2.25 -6.11
N ASP A 25 26.66 -2.80 -6.01
CA ASP A 25 25.55 -2.12 -5.32
C ASP A 25 25.83 -1.88 -3.84
N TRP A 26 26.38 -2.87 -3.13
CA TRP A 26 26.75 -2.72 -1.72
C TRP A 26 27.88 -1.70 -1.55
N THR A 27 28.94 -1.81 -2.35
CA THR A 27 30.07 -0.86 -2.27
C THR A 27 29.68 0.56 -2.68
N GLY A 28 28.80 0.72 -3.65
CA GLY A 28 28.23 2.01 -4.07
C GLY A 28 27.28 2.60 -3.03
N GLY A 29 26.45 1.75 -2.40
CA GLY A 29 25.54 2.13 -1.33
C GLY A 29 26.28 2.74 -0.13
N PHE A 30 27.33 2.06 0.36
CA PHE A 30 28.14 2.59 1.45
C PHE A 30 28.88 3.90 1.08
N LYS A 31 29.34 4.05 -0.16
CA LYS A 31 30.01 5.28 -0.63
C LYS A 31 29.08 6.49 -0.74
N ALA A 32 27.80 6.27 -1.01
CA ALA A 32 26.84 7.36 -1.15
C ALA A 32 26.50 8.06 0.19
N GLY A 33 26.78 7.41 1.32
CA GLY A 33 26.65 7.98 2.67
C GLY A 33 25.28 8.62 2.91
N PHE A 34 25.28 9.88 3.32
CA PHE A 34 24.05 10.63 3.66
C PHE A 34 23.15 10.97 2.45
N ARG A 35 23.64 10.86 1.21
CA ARG A 35 22.83 11.18 0.02
C ARG A 35 21.70 10.20 -0.20
N ILE A 36 21.81 8.96 0.33
CA ILE A 36 20.77 7.93 0.23
C ILE A 36 19.56 8.26 1.11
N LEU A 37 19.76 9.00 2.22
CA LEU A 37 18.70 9.28 3.18
C LEU A 37 17.50 9.98 2.55
N ALA A 38 17.75 10.94 1.65
CA ALA A 38 16.68 11.68 0.99
C ALA A 38 15.78 10.79 0.11
N PRO A 39 16.33 10.04 -0.87
CA PRO A 39 15.56 9.04 -1.60
C PRO A 39 14.89 8.00 -0.71
N THR A 40 15.57 7.47 0.32
CA THR A 40 14.97 6.42 1.17
C THR A 40 13.79 6.93 1.97
N THR A 41 13.88 8.13 2.54
CA THR A 41 12.76 8.73 3.29
C THR A 41 11.61 9.07 2.35
N TYR A 42 11.90 9.62 1.17
CA TYR A 42 10.87 9.92 0.17
C TYR A 42 10.12 8.65 -0.25
N ILE A 43 10.85 7.59 -0.63
CA ILE A 43 10.25 6.32 -1.05
C ILE A 43 9.52 5.64 0.12
N PHE A 44 10.06 5.69 1.34
CA PHE A 44 9.38 5.15 2.52
C PHE A 44 7.97 5.74 2.66
N PHE A 45 7.83 7.07 2.61
CA PHE A 45 6.51 7.70 2.71
C PHE A 45 5.64 7.45 1.47
N ALA A 46 6.24 7.46 0.28
CA ALA A 46 5.52 7.17 -0.96
C ALA A 46 4.96 5.73 -1.00
N SER A 47 5.62 4.78 -0.35
CA SER A 47 5.19 3.38 -0.26
C SER A 47 4.28 3.12 0.94
N ALA A 48 4.56 3.72 2.10
CA ALA A 48 3.79 3.47 3.32
C ALA A 48 2.36 4.00 3.23
N ILE A 49 2.15 5.19 2.66
CA ILE A 49 0.82 5.83 2.61
C ILE A 49 -0.19 5.00 1.82
N PRO A 50 0.09 4.54 0.57
CA PRO A 50 -0.82 3.66 -0.15
C PRO A 50 -1.07 2.34 0.57
N VAL A 51 -0.03 1.75 1.18
CA VAL A 51 -0.17 0.47 1.89
C VAL A 51 -1.08 0.60 3.10
N ILE A 52 -0.97 1.69 3.87
CA ILE A 52 -1.88 2.00 4.98
C ILE A 52 -3.32 2.15 4.45
N SER A 53 -3.51 2.93 3.39
CA SER A 53 -4.83 3.16 2.80
C SER A 53 -5.48 1.87 2.28
N PHE A 54 -4.71 1.02 1.60
CA PHE A 54 -5.19 -0.28 1.12
C PHE A 54 -5.40 -1.28 2.24
N GLY A 55 -4.57 -1.22 3.29
CA GLY A 55 -4.74 -2.01 4.49
C GLY A 55 -6.03 -1.67 5.24
N GLU A 56 -6.36 -0.38 5.37
CA GLU A 56 -7.63 0.07 5.93
C GLU A 56 -8.82 -0.36 5.05
N GLN A 57 -8.66 -0.28 3.73
CA GLN A 57 -9.69 -0.75 2.79
C GLN A 57 -9.94 -2.26 2.95
N LEU A 58 -8.87 -3.06 3.09
CA LEU A 58 -8.97 -4.49 3.39
C LEU A 58 -9.66 -4.75 4.73
N GLU A 59 -9.37 -3.95 5.75
CA GLU A 59 -10.00 -4.06 7.07
C GLU A 59 -11.51 -3.81 7.00
N ARG A 60 -11.93 -2.78 6.27
CA ARG A 60 -13.35 -2.48 6.05
C ARG A 60 -14.04 -3.59 5.23
N ASN A 61 -13.38 -4.11 4.20
CA ASN A 61 -13.97 -5.11 3.30
C ASN A 61 -13.99 -6.54 3.87
N THR A 62 -13.02 -6.89 4.72
CA THR A 62 -12.89 -8.22 5.34
C THR A 62 -13.44 -8.28 6.77
N GLU A 63 -14.25 -7.29 7.14
CA GLU A 63 -14.86 -7.18 8.48
C GLU A 63 -13.84 -7.23 9.63
N GLY A 64 -12.62 -6.76 9.40
CA GLY A 64 -11.51 -6.76 10.37
C GLY A 64 -10.74 -8.06 10.50
N VAL A 65 -10.90 -9.02 9.59
CA VAL A 65 -10.05 -10.24 9.57
C VAL A 65 -8.65 -9.89 9.07
N LEU A 66 -8.54 -9.07 8.02
CA LEU A 66 -7.28 -8.52 7.54
C LEU A 66 -7.15 -7.06 7.97
N THR A 67 -6.10 -6.72 8.70
CA THR A 67 -5.88 -5.36 9.24
C THR A 67 -4.78 -4.62 8.49
N ALA A 68 -4.76 -3.29 8.60
CA ALA A 68 -3.72 -2.47 7.98
C ALA A 68 -2.29 -2.84 8.43
N VAL A 69 -2.14 -3.31 9.67
CA VAL A 69 -0.85 -3.72 10.24
C VAL A 69 -0.31 -4.98 9.55
N GLN A 70 -1.17 -5.95 9.23
CA GLN A 70 -0.74 -7.16 8.51
C GLN A 70 -0.31 -6.83 7.07
N THR A 71 -0.99 -5.90 6.41
CA THR A 71 -0.60 -5.39 5.09
C THR A 71 0.77 -4.71 5.15
N LEU A 72 1.01 -3.89 6.18
CA LEU A 72 2.32 -3.27 6.42
C LEU A 72 3.41 -4.30 6.71
N ALA A 73 3.14 -5.29 7.57
CA ALA A 73 4.10 -6.34 7.86
C ALA A 73 4.46 -7.17 6.62
N SER A 74 3.47 -7.52 5.80
CA SER A 74 3.68 -8.22 4.53
C SER A 74 4.58 -7.43 3.59
N THR A 75 4.29 -6.14 3.38
CA THR A 75 5.11 -5.30 2.49
C THR A 75 6.52 -5.07 3.02
N ALA A 76 6.69 -4.90 4.35
CA ALA A 76 7.99 -4.75 4.97
C ALA A 76 8.86 -6.02 4.82
N ILE A 77 8.31 -7.19 5.18
CA ILE A 77 9.03 -8.47 5.10
C ILE A 77 9.38 -8.80 3.65
N CYS A 78 8.40 -8.74 2.75
CA CYS A 78 8.62 -9.02 1.33
C CYS A 78 9.57 -7.99 0.69
N GLY A 79 9.51 -6.72 1.10
CA GLY A 79 10.41 -5.67 0.65
C GLY A 79 11.86 -5.93 1.06
N ILE A 80 12.12 -6.33 2.31
CA ILE A 80 13.46 -6.70 2.78
C ILE A 80 13.98 -7.90 2.00
N ILE A 81 13.19 -8.98 1.89
CA ILE A 81 13.58 -10.19 1.16
C ILE A 81 13.88 -9.87 -0.30
N HIS A 82 13.02 -9.09 -0.97
CA HIS A 82 13.20 -8.70 -2.36
C HIS A 82 14.40 -7.77 -2.57
N SER A 83 14.69 -6.87 -1.62
CA SER A 83 15.86 -5.99 -1.72
C SER A 83 17.19 -6.75 -1.66
N ILE A 84 17.23 -7.88 -0.94
CA ILE A 84 18.44 -8.70 -0.77
C ILE A 84 18.59 -9.71 -1.90
N ILE A 85 17.51 -10.40 -2.29
CA ILE A 85 17.54 -11.55 -3.20
C ILE A 85 17.04 -11.20 -4.62
N GLY A 86 16.32 -10.09 -4.77
CA GLY A 86 15.67 -9.72 -6.03
C GLY A 86 16.62 -9.39 -7.17
N GLY A 87 16.17 -9.67 -8.40
CA GLY A 87 16.89 -9.35 -9.63
C GLY A 87 16.95 -7.85 -9.94
N GLN A 88 16.03 -7.05 -9.40
CA GLN A 88 15.97 -5.60 -9.64
C GLN A 88 15.66 -4.84 -8.33
N PRO A 89 16.67 -4.37 -7.58
CA PRO A 89 16.47 -3.74 -6.27
C PRO A 89 15.80 -2.36 -6.33
N LEU A 90 15.71 -1.74 -7.52
CA LEU A 90 14.97 -0.49 -7.73
C LEU A 90 13.45 -0.69 -7.78
N LEU A 91 12.98 -1.95 -7.86
CA LEU A 91 11.56 -2.25 -7.86
C LEU A 91 10.98 -2.11 -6.46
N ILE A 92 9.96 -1.27 -6.34
CA ILE A 92 9.25 -1.03 -5.08
C ILE A 92 8.14 -2.07 -4.97
N LEU A 93 8.30 -3.00 -4.04
CA LEU A 93 7.28 -4.00 -3.75
C LEU A 93 6.23 -3.42 -2.80
N GLY A 94 4.96 -3.61 -3.12
CA GLY A 94 3.85 -3.08 -2.34
C GLY A 94 2.54 -3.78 -2.68
N VAL A 95 1.51 -3.48 -1.90
CA VAL A 95 0.15 -3.92 -2.20
C VAL A 95 -0.48 -2.97 -3.20
N ALA A 96 -1.05 -3.53 -4.27
CA ALA A 96 -1.78 -2.79 -5.27
C ALA A 96 -3.29 -3.05 -5.14
N GLU A 97 -4.09 -2.15 -5.70
CA GLU A 97 -5.54 -2.26 -5.67
C GLU A 97 -6.09 -3.58 -6.24
N PRO A 98 -5.57 -4.15 -7.35
CA PRO A 98 -6.04 -5.45 -7.84
C PRO A 98 -5.90 -6.56 -6.79
N THR A 99 -4.84 -6.53 -5.98
CA THR A 99 -4.67 -7.46 -4.86
C THR A 99 -5.78 -7.27 -3.84
N VAL A 100 -6.07 -6.03 -3.43
CA VAL A 100 -7.15 -5.72 -2.48
C VAL A 100 -8.52 -6.20 -2.99
N LEU A 101 -8.80 -5.97 -4.28
CA LEU A 101 -10.03 -6.40 -4.93
C LEU A 101 -10.16 -7.93 -4.94
N MET A 102 -9.09 -8.64 -5.28
CA MET A 102 -9.08 -10.10 -5.27
C MET A 102 -9.29 -10.66 -3.86
N TYR A 103 -8.62 -10.11 -2.85
CA TYR A 103 -8.83 -10.51 -1.45
C TYR A 103 -10.26 -10.23 -0.97
N THR A 104 -10.86 -9.12 -1.40
CA THR A 104 -12.27 -8.80 -1.11
C THR A 104 -13.22 -9.81 -1.76
N PHE A 105 -12.99 -10.17 -3.02
CA PHE A 105 -13.77 -11.17 -3.73
C PHE A 105 -13.64 -12.56 -3.07
N MET A 106 -12.40 -12.95 -2.76
CA MET A 106 -12.05 -14.16 -2.03
C MET A 106 -12.77 -14.24 -0.68
N PHE A 107 -12.84 -13.13 0.05
CA PHE A 107 -13.54 -13.06 1.33
C PHE A 107 -15.06 -13.24 1.16
N ASN A 108 -15.68 -12.55 0.19
CA ASN A 108 -17.10 -12.72 -0.10
C ASN A 108 -17.43 -14.16 -0.53
N PHE A 109 -16.59 -14.75 -1.37
CA PHE A 109 -16.73 -16.14 -1.80
C PHE A 109 -16.66 -17.13 -0.64
N ALA A 110 -15.70 -16.95 0.28
CA ALA A 110 -15.57 -17.76 1.48
C ALA A 110 -16.78 -17.60 2.42
N LYS A 111 -17.27 -16.37 2.58
CA LYS A 111 -18.38 -16.04 3.46
C LYS A 111 -19.73 -16.59 2.97
N GLU A 112 -19.96 -16.60 1.66
CA GLU A 112 -21.20 -17.12 1.06
C GLU A 112 -21.26 -18.66 1.07
N ARG A 113 -20.14 -19.34 1.31
CA ARG A 113 -20.04 -20.80 1.38
C ARG A 113 -20.33 -21.29 2.82
N PRO A 114 -21.30 -22.20 3.02
CA PRO A 114 -21.66 -22.70 4.34
C PRO A 114 -20.52 -23.49 5.02
N ASP A 115 -19.63 -24.12 4.23
CA ASP A 115 -18.60 -25.02 4.73
C ASP A 115 -17.30 -24.32 5.18
N LEU A 116 -17.08 -23.08 4.72
CA LEU A 116 -15.83 -22.35 4.97
C LEU A 116 -16.02 -21.29 6.06
N GLY A 117 -17.11 -20.54 5.99
CA GLY A 117 -17.39 -19.45 6.93
C GLY A 117 -16.28 -18.39 6.96
N ARG A 118 -16.39 -17.49 7.94
CA ARG A 118 -15.45 -16.36 8.12
C ARG A 118 -14.12 -16.81 8.75
N ASP A 119 -14.16 -17.74 9.70
CA ASP A 119 -13.00 -18.07 10.53
C ASP A 119 -11.94 -18.89 9.77
N MET A 120 -12.36 -19.70 8.79
CA MET A 120 -11.43 -20.50 7.95
C MET A 120 -10.89 -19.73 6.74
N PHE A 121 -11.30 -18.47 6.54
CA PHE A 121 -10.84 -17.64 5.42
C PHE A 121 -9.31 -17.55 5.36
N LEU A 122 -8.65 -17.31 6.51
CA LEU A 122 -7.19 -17.19 6.59
C LEU A 122 -6.50 -18.49 6.13
N ALA A 123 -6.94 -19.65 6.63
CA ALA A 123 -6.39 -20.94 6.24
C ALA A 123 -6.58 -21.22 4.74
N TRP A 124 -7.78 -20.91 4.22
CA TRP A 124 -8.07 -21.07 2.79
C TRP A 124 -7.21 -20.14 1.92
N THR A 125 -7.01 -18.88 2.32
CA THR A 125 -6.10 -17.97 1.60
C THR A 125 -4.67 -18.50 1.58
N GLY A 126 -4.23 -19.19 2.63
CA GLY A 126 -2.94 -19.89 2.67
C GLY A 126 -2.82 -20.94 1.57
N TRP A 127 -3.84 -21.78 1.38
CA TRP A 127 -3.85 -22.78 0.30
C TRP A 127 -3.87 -22.14 -1.10
N VAL A 128 -4.60 -21.05 -1.28
CA VAL A 128 -4.57 -20.28 -2.54
C VAL A 128 -3.17 -19.74 -2.81
N CYS A 129 -2.46 -19.28 -1.78
CA CYS A 129 -1.07 -18.84 -1.91
C CYS A 129 -0.12 -20.00 -2.26
N VAL A 130 -0.32 -21.20 -1.71
CA VAL A 130 0.47 -22.40 -2.08
C VAL A 130 0.33 -22.71 -3.57
N TRP A 131 -0.90 -22.75 -4.09
CA TRP A 131 -1.14 -22.99 -5.52
C TRP A 131 -0.58 -21.86 -6.39
N THR A 132 -0.73 -20.62 -5.95
CA THR A 132 -0.17 -19.46 -6.65
C THR A 132 1.36 -19.56 -6.74
N ALA A 133 2.04 -19.96 -5.65
CA ALA A 133 3.48 -20.15 -5.64
C ALA A 133 3.92 -21.28 -6.59
N ILE A 134 3.22 -22.42 -6.59
CA ILE A 134 3.49 -23.54 -7.51
C ILE A 134 3.36 -23.09 -8.97
N LEU A 135 2.29 -22.37 -9.32
CA LEU A 135 2.09 -21.85 -10.67
C LEU A 135 3.17 -20.84 -11.06
N LEU A 136 3.59 -19.95 -10.16
CA LEU A 136 4.69 -19.02 -10.40
C LEU A 136 6.03 -19.74 -10.62
N PHE A 137 6.33 -20.78 -9.85
CA PHE A 137 7.53 -21.60 -10.07
C PHE A 137 7.49 -22.30 -11.43
N LEU A 138 6.34 -22.88 -11.80
CA LEU A 138 6.18 -23.48 -13.13
C LEU A 138 6.38 -22.45 -14.24
N LEU A 139 5.71 -21.29 -14.17
CA LEU A 139 5.87 -20.23 -15.18
C LEU A 139 7.32 -19.71 -15.29
N SER A 140 8.04 -19.65 -14.16
CA SER A 140 9.46 -19.26 -14.12
C SER A 140 10.36 -20.30 -14.80
N ILE A 141 10.17 -21.60 -14.51
CA ILE A 141 10.93 -22.69 -15.14
C ILE A 141 10.64 -22.72 -16.65
N LEU A 142 9.38 -22.49 -17.02
CA LEU A 142 8.92 -22.44 -18.41
C LEU A 142 9.29 -21.13 -19.13
N GLY A 143 9.98 -20.17 -18.49
CA GLY A 143 10.41 -18.94 -19.17
C GLY A 143 9.26 -18.08 -19.72
N ALA A 144 8.08 -18.13 -19.09
CA ALA A 144 6.91 -17.34 -19.50
C ALA A 144 7.18 -15.83 -19.51
N CYS A 145 8.23 -15.38 -18.80
CA CYS A 145 8.74 -14.00 -18.85
C CYS A 145 9.07 -13.51 -20.26
N SER A 146 9.38 -14.41 -21.20
CA SER A 146 9.59 -14.05 -22.63
C SER A 146 8.36 -13.37 -23.26
N ILE A 147 7.15 -13.65 -22.75
CA ILE A 147 5.89 -13.03 -23.20
C ILE A 147 5.86 -11.53 -22.90
N ILE A 148 6.62 -11.06 -21.90
CA ILE A 148 6.63 -9.63 -21.54
C ILE A 148 7.16 -8.75 -22.68
N ASN A 149 8.03 -9.29 -23.54
CA ASN A 149 8.53 -8.57 -24.72
C ASN A 149 7.42 -8.30 -25.76
N ARG A 150 6.27 -8.98 -25.65
CA ARG A 150 5.09 -8.75 -26.48
C ARG A 150 4.19 -7.64 -25.94
N PHE A 151 4.37 -7.23 -24.67
CA PHE A 151 3.65 -6.07 -24.13
C PHE A 151 4.15 -4.80 -24.80
N THR A 152 3.27 -4.17 -25.57
CA THR A 152 3.57 -2.92 -26.25
C THR A 152 3.50 -1.75 -25.28
N ARG A 153 4.13 -0.63 -25.66
CA ARG A 153 4.03 0.64 -24.94
C ARG A 153 2.56 1.06 -24.71
N LEU A 154 1.70 0.83 -25.69
CA LEU A 154 0.26 1.12 -25.59
C LEU A 154 -0.39 0.32 -24.44
N ALA A 155 -0.08 -0.97 -24.32
CA ALA A 155 -0.60 -1.79 -23.23
C ALA A 155 -0.13 -1.29 -21.87
N GLY A 156 1.15 -0.91 -21.75
CA GLY A 156 1.72 -0.35 -20.53
C GLY A 156 1.08 0.98 -20.11
N GLU A 157 0.90 1.90 -21.06
CA GLU A 157 0.25 3.20 -20.80
C GLU A 157 -1.23 3.05 -20.43
N LEU A 158 -1.97 2.17 -21.12
CA LEU A 158 -3.37 1.86 -20.79
C LEU A 158 -3.51 1.22 -19.41
N PHE A 159 -2.61 0.29 -19.06
CA PHE A 159 -2.60 -0.32 -17.73
C PHE A 159 -2.31 0.73 -16.65
N GLY A 160 -1.34 1.62 -16.87
CA GLY A 160 -1.05 2.74 -15.96
C GLY A 160 -2.25 3.68 -15.79
N LEU A 161 -2.95 4.00 -16.88
CA LEU A 161 -4.17 4.82 -16.83
C LEU A 161 -5.30 4.14 -16.05
N LEU A 162 -5.49 2.84 -16.24
CA LEU A 162 -6.49 2.05 -15.51
C LEU A 162 -6.24 2.10 -14.00
N ILE A 163 -4.99 1.86 -13.57
CA ILE A 163 -4.62 1.93 -12.15
C ILE A 163 -4.84 3.34 -11.60
N ALA A 164 -4.46 4.39 -12.35
CA ALA A 164 -4.69 5.77 -11.92
C ALA A 164 -6.18 6.11 -11.77
N MET A 165 -7.02 5.63 -12.68
CA MET A 165 -8.48 5.83 -12.64
C MET A 165 -9.11 5.12 -11.44
N LEU A 166 -8.75 3.85 -11.20
CA LEU A 166 -9.24 3.09 -10.06
C LEU A 166 -8.82 3.74 -8.74
N PHE A 167 -7.56 4.17 -8.62
CA PHE A 167 -7.07 4.85 -7.42
C PHE A 167 -7.82 6.16 -7.15
N MET A 168 -8.13 6.93 -8.19
CA MET A 168 -8.94 8.14 -8.08
C MET A 168 -10.38 7.82 -7.64
N GLN A 169 -10.99 6.76 -8.19
CA GLN A 169 -12.31 6.31 -7.78
C GLN A 169 -12.35 5.89 -6.30
N GLN A 170 -11.33 5.17 -5.82
CA GLN A 170 -11.25 4.79 -4.40
C GLN A 170 -11.05 6.00 -3.50
N ALA A 171 -10.24 6.98 -3.91
CA ALA A 171 -10.09 8.22 -3.15
C ALA A 171 -11.43 8.97 -3.01
N ILE A 172 -12.22 9.05 -4.09
CA ILE A 172 -13.56 9.64 -4.06
C ILE A 172 -14.50 8.82 -3.16
N LYS A 173 -14.47 7.49 -3.27
CA LYS A 173 -15.28 6.60 -2.43
C LYS A 173 -14.94 6.78 -0.95
N GLY A 174 -13.65 6.86 -0.59
CA GLY A 174 -13.19 7.13 0.77
C GLY A 174 -13.72 8.46 1.32
N LEU A 175 -13.72 9.52 0.49
CA LEU A 175 -14.33 10.80 0.87
C LEU A 175 -15.84 10.71 1.09
N VAL A 176 -16.56 9.96 0.23
CA VAL A 176 -18.00 9.75 0.38
C VAL A 176 -18.33 8.93 1.62
N ASP A 177 -17.48 7.97 1.99
CA ASP A 177 -17.67 7.12 3.16
C ASP A 177 -17.54 7.91 4.48
N GLU A 178 -16.83 9.04 4.51
CA GLU A 178 -16.80 9.95 5.66
C GLU A 178 -18.16 10.63 5.94
N PHE A 179 -18.97 10.85 4.90
CA PHE A 179 -20.35 11.33 5.03
C PHE A 179 -21.34 10.22 5.40
N ARG A 180 -20.92 8.95 5.34
CA ARG A 180 -21.77 7.79 5.62
C ARG A 180 -21.50 7.22 7.01
N ILE A 181 -22.46 6.43 7.48
CA ILE A 181 -22.33 5.68 8.73
C ILE A 181 -21.64 4.34 8.38
N PRO A 182 -20.50 4.00 8.99
CA PRO A 182 -19.86 2.71 8.79
C PRO A 182 -20.80 1.61 9.27
N LYS A 183 -20.98 0.56 8.45
CA LYS A 183 -21.93 -0.54 8.69
C LYS A 183 -21.65 -1.34 9.98
N ARG A 184 -20.47 -1.17 10.59
CA ARG A 184 -19.97 -1.93 11.74
C ARG A 184 -20.11 -1.18 13.08
N GLU A 185 -20.40 0.12 13.05
CA GLU A 185 -20.37 0.94 14.26
C GLU A 185 -21.78 1.22 14.81
N ASN A 186 -21.86 1.36 16.13
CA ASN A 186 -23.12 1.60 16.83
C ASN A 186 -23.74 2.92 16.35
N THR A 187 -24.87 2.86 15.67
CA THR A 187 -25.64 4.02 15.16
C THR A 187 -26.03 5.04 16.25
N ARG A 188 -25.89 4.68 17.53
CA ARG A 188 -26.18 5.51 18.70
C ARG A 188 -25.00 6.35 19.20
N LEU A 189 -23.82 6.24 18.59
CA LEU A 189 -22.67 7.07 18.97
C LEU A 189 -22.90 8.54 18.58
N ILE A 190 -22.44 9.47 19.42
CA ILE A 190 -22.55 10.94 19.23
C ILE A 190 -21.94 11.37 17.89
N GLU A 191 -20.96 10.61 17.41
CA GLU A 191 -20.24 10.79 16.15
C GLU A 191 -21.13 10.62 14.90
N PHE A 192 -22.26 9.91 15.01
CA PHE A 192 -23.18 9.66 13.88
C PHE A 192 -24.42 10.54 13.86
N ILE A 193 -24.52 11.49 14.80
CA ILE A 193 -25.55 12.53 14.75
C ILE A 193 -25.38 13.31 13.44
N PRO A 194 -26.48 13.66 12.72
CA PRO A 194 -26.39 14.28 11.40
C PRO A 194 -25.50 15.53 11.32
N SER A 195 -25.48 16.36 12.36
CA SER A 195 -24.66 17.57 12.45
C SER A 195 -23.16 17.25 12.50
N TRP A 196 -22.76 16.33 13.38
CA TRP A 196 -21.37 15.91 13.53
C TRP A 196 -20.85 15.12 12.33
N ARG A 197 -21.72 14.30 11.70
CA ARG A 197 -21.40 13.58 10.47
C ARG A 197 -21.14 14.54 9.30
N PHE A 198 -21.97 15.56 9.15
CA PHE A 198 -21.77 16.59 8.14
C PHE A 198 -20.48 17.39 8.39
N ALA A 199 -20.23 17.77 9.65
CA ALA A 199 -19.00 18.45 10.04
C ALA A 199 -17.74 17.60 9.75
N ASN A 200 -17.76 16.31 10.08
CA ASN A 200 -16.66 15.39 9.78
C ASN A 200 -16.41 15.26 8.28
N GLY A 201 -17.46 15.06 7.48
CA GLY A 201 -17.34 14.98 6.02
C GLY A 201 -16.80 16.28 5.39
N MET A 202 -17.31 17.44 5.82
CA MET A 202 -16.80 18.74 5.36
C MET A 202 -15.34 18.94 5.75
N PHE A 203 -14.96 18.53 6.96
CA PHE A 203 -13.58 18.60 7.43
C PHE A 203 -12.66 17.68 6.62
N ALA A 204 -13.10 16.45 6.31
CA ALA A 204 -12.37 15.51 5.46
C ALA A 204 -12.14 16.07 4.04
N LEU A 205 -13.14 16.77 3.46
CA LEU A 205 -12.96 17.46 2.17
C LEU A 205 -11.89 18.54 2.24
N VAL A 206 -11.91 19.39 3.28
CA VAL A 206 -10.92 20.45 3.46
C VAL A 206 -9.51 19.86 3.61
N LEU A 207 -9.34 18.84 4.45
CA LEU A 207 -8.06 18.18 4.66
C LEU A 207 -7.55 17.50 3.38
N SER A 208 -8.43 16.81 2.64
CA SER A 208 -8.06 16.07 1.43
C SER A 208 -7.67 16.99 0.27
N PHE A 209 -8.51 17.98 -0.05
CA PHE A 209 -8.19 18.96 -1.09
C PHE A 209 -7.03 19.86 -0.69
N GLY A 210 -6.91 20.18 0.60
CA GLY A 210 -5.79 20.91 1.17
C GLY A 210 -4.47 20.15 0.96
N LEU A 211 -4.42 18.88 1.35
CA LEU A 211 -3.27 18.00 1.15
C LEU A 211 -2.93 17.83 -0.34
N LEU A 212 -3.93 17.63 -1.20
CA LEU A 212 -3.73 17.51 -2.64
C LEU A 212 -3.09 18.78 -3.24
N LEU A 213 -3.68 19.95 -2.96
CA LEU A 213 -3.21 21.21 -3.52
C LEU A 213 -1.81 21.56 -3.02
N THR A 214 -1.56 21.40 -1.72
CA THR A 214 -0.26 21.68 -1.10
C THR A 214 0.80 20.66 -1.52
N GLY A 215 0.47 19.38 -1.66
CA GLY A 215 1.36 18.36 -2.20
C GLY A 215 1.76 18.63 -3.66
N LEU A 216 0.79 19.02 -4.51
CA LEU A 216 1.07 19.42 -5.89
C LEU A 216 1.94 20.69 -5.97
N ARG A 217 1.71 21.66 -5.07
CA ARG A 217 2.56 22.85 -4.93
C ARG A 217 3.98 22.47 -4.52
N SER A 218 4.14 21.54 -3.58
CA SER A 218 5.44 21.06 -3.12
C SER A 218 6.22 20.37 -4.24
N ARG A 219 5.55 19.55 -5.07
CA ARG A 219 6.20 18.95 -6.25
C ARG A 219 6.66 20.00 -7.27
N LYS A 220 5.91 21.09 -7.42
CA LYS A 220 6.28 22.24 -8.26
C LYS A 220 7.30 23.18 -7.58
N ALA A 221 7.69 22.93 -6.33
CA ALA A 221 8.64 23.78 -5.63
C ALA A 221 9.95 23.87 -6.40
N ARG A 222 10.40 22.82 -7.10
CA ARG A 222 11.63 22.86 -7.92
C ARG A 222 11.63 23.95 -9.00
N SER A 223 10.48 24.44 -9.46
CA SER A 223 10.44 25.54 -10.45
C SER A 223 10.04 26.89 -9.85
N TRP A 224 9.98 27.01 -8.52
CA TRP A 224 9.69 28.28 -7.88
C TRP A 224 10.83 29.28 -8.11
N ARG A 225 10.42 30.50 -8.51
CA ARG A 225 11.30 31.66 -8.67
C ARG A 225 11.79 32.22 -7.32
N TYR A 226 11.07 31.91 -6.25
CA TYR A 226 11.34 32.39 -4.91
C TYR A 226 11.92 31.25 -4.05
N GLY A 227 12.95 31.57 -3.26
CA GLY A 227 13.58 30.64 -2.33
C GLY A 227 14.99 30.19 -2.76
N THR A 228 15.81 29.84 -1.78
CA THR A 228 17.16 29.33 -2.02
C THR A 228 17.11 27.93 -2.67
N GLY A 229 18.09 27.62 -3.52
CA GLY A 229 18.15 26.33 -4.25
C GLY A 229 18.15 25.10 -3.33
N TRP A 230 18.79 25.19 -2.16
CA TRP A 230 18.81 24.11 -1.18
C TRP A 230 17.44 23.84 -0.56
N LEU A 231 16.78 24.88 -0.04
CA LEU A 231 15.43 24.78 0.53
C LEU A 231 14.41 24.29 -0.51
N ARG A 232 14.56 24.73 -1.75
CA ARG A 232 13.71 24.34 -2.88
C ARG A 232 13.79 22.83 -3.16
N SER A 233 14.99 22.27 -3.14
CA SER A 233 15.18 20.82 -3.31
C SER A 233 14.61 20.05 -2.13
N LEU A 234 14.83 20.52 -0.89
CA LEU A 234 14.28 19.88 0.31
C LEU A 234 12.75 19.84 0.29
N ILE A 235 12.09 20.95 -0.01
CA ILE A 235 10.61 21.02 -0.10
C ILE A 235 10.08 20.15 -1.26
N ALA A 236 10.83 20.02 -2.34
CA ALA A 236 10.41 19.15 -3.44
C ALA A 236 10.54 17.67 -3.10
N ASP A 237 11.60 17.28 -2.41
CA ASP A 237 11.92 15.89 -2.10
C ASP A 237 11.12 15.37 -0.90
N TYR A 238 10.94 16.20 0.13
CA TYR A 238 10.18 15.85 1.34
C TYR A 238 8.79 16.48 1.39
N GLY A 239 8.33 17.03 0.27
CA GLY A 239 7.09 17.79 0.21
C GLY A 239 5.85 17.03 0.63
N VAL A 240 5.64 15.86 0.03
CA VAL A 240 4.48 15.01 0.34
C VAL A 240 4.44 14.61 1.82
N PRO A 241 5.51 14.04 2.43
CA PRO A 241 5.46 13.70 3.84
C PRO A 241 5.36 14.92 4.77
N LEU A 242 6.00 16.03 4.45
CA LEU A 242 5.86 17.27 5.21
C LEU A 242 4.41 17.76 5.21
N MET A 243 3.73 17.70 4.06
CA MET A 243 2.31 18.07 3.96
C MET A 243 1.41 17.10 4.71
N VAL A 244 1.71 15.80 4.71
CA VAL A 244 0.99 14.83 5.55
C VAL A 244 1.11 15.20 7.02
N LEU A 245 2.31 15.50 7.51
CA LEU A 245 2.52 15.95 8.91
C LEU A 245 1.78 17.27 9.21
N ALA A 246 1.87 18.25 8.31
CA ALA A 246 1.21 19.54 8.50
C ALA A 246 -0.32 19.41 8.54
N TRP A 247 -0.93 18.69 7.60
CA TRP A 247 -2.37 18.47 7.58
C TRP A 247 -2.85 17.52 8.68
N THR A 248 -2.00 16.61 9.13
CA THR A 248 -2.26 15.84 10.35
C THR A 248 -2.26 16.78 11.56
N ALA A 249 -1.32 17.69 11.71
CA ALA A 249 -1.34 18.67 12.81
C ALA A 249 -2.60 19.56 12.76
N VAL A 250 -3.01 20.02 11.57
CA VAL A 250 -4.26 20.77 11.37
C VAL A 250 -5.48 19.95 11.81
N SER A 251 -5.48 18.64 11.59
CA SER A 251 -6.58 17.76 12.02
C SER A 251 -6.70 17.62 13.55
N TYR A 252 -5.66 17.98 14.32
CA TYR A 252 -5.67 17.97 15.78
C TYR A 252 -6.08 19.31 16.41
N ILE A 253 -6.10 20.41 15.65
CA ILE A 253 -6.51 21.74 16.15
C ILE A 253 -7.88 21.72 16.83
N PRO A 254 -8.92 21.04 16.30
CA PRO A 254 -10.25 21.04 16.91
C PRO A 254 -10.41 20.10 18.13
N ALA A 255 -9.36 19.39 18.56
CA ALA A 255 -9.47 18.29 19.53
C ALA A 255 -9.97 18.70 20.93
N GLY A 256 -9.92 19.99 21.28
CA GLY A 256 -10.44 20.52 22.55
C GLY A 256 -11.92 20.89 22.54
N SER A 257 -12.52 21.11 21.36
CA SER A 257 -13.88 21.64 21.21
C SER A 257 -14.89 20.64 20.64
N ILE A 258 -14.45 19.41 20.37
CA ILE A 258 -15.22 18.39 19.65
C ILE A 258 -15.28 17.10 20.49
N PRO A 259 -16.41 16.34 20.48
CA PRO A 259 -16.49 15.03 21.11
C PRO A 259 -15.39 14.07 20.67
N LYS A 260 -14.94 13.22 21.60
CA LYS A 260 -13.95 12.15 21.32
C LYS A 260 -14.45 11.28 20.16
N GLY A 261 -13.61 11.12 19.13
CA GLY A 261 -13.90 10.31 17.93
C GLY A 261 -14.14 11.13 16.64
N ILE A 262 -14.30 12.45 16.75
CA ILE A 262 -14.33 13.37 15.61
C ILE A 262 -13.08 14.27 15.67
N PRO A 263 -12.29 14.41 14.60
CA PRO A 263 -12.40 13.74 13.30
C PRO A 263 -12.07 12.25 13.38
N ARG A 264 -12.64 11.46 12.47
CA ARG A 264 -12.31 10.03 12.35
C ARG A 264 -10.83 9.88 12.03
N ARG A 265 -10.16 8.96 12.73
CA ARG A 265 -8.73 8.71 12.61
C ARG A 265 -8.50 7.23 12.37
N LEU A 266 -7.44 6.93 11.64
CA LEU A 266 -6.97 5.56 11.52
C LEU A 266 -6.60 5.04 12.91
N PHE A 267 -7.32 4.04 13.38
CA PHE A 267 -6.96 3.31 14.59
C PHE A 267 -6.03 2.16 14.18
N SER A 268 -4.74 2.30 14.50
CA SER A 268 -3.82 1.16 14.40
C SER A 268 -3.86 0.44 15.75
N PRO A 269 -4.40 -0.79 15.82
CA PRO A 269 -4.32 -1.57 17.05
C PRO A 269 -2.86 -1.84 17.38
N ASN A 270 -2.50 -1.79 18.66
CA ASN A 270 -1.15 -2.16 19.07
C ASN A 270 -0.92 -3.64 18.70
N PRO A 271 0.06 -3.97 17.84
CA PRO A 271 0.31 -5.35 17.43
C PRO A 271 0.64 -6.28 18.61
N TRP A 272 1.06 -5.71 19.74
CA TRP A 272 1.44 -6.42 20.96
C TRP A 272 0.34 -6.41 22.04
N SER A 273 -0.84 -5.83 21.79
CA SER A 273 -1.93 -5.86 22.76
C SER A 273 -2.56 -7.25 22.87
N PRO A 274 -2.98 -7.69 24.08
CA PRO A 274 -3.67 -8.96 24.27
C PRO A 274 -4.95 -9.00 23.42
N GLY A 275 -5.08 -10.00 22.54
CA GLY A 275 -6.14 -10.12 21.54
C GLY A 275 -5.69 -9.85 20.09
N ALA A 276 -4.59 -9.10 19.88
CA ALA A 276 -4.05 -8.88 18.54
C ALA A 276 -3.53 -10.19 17.91
N TYR A 277 -3.01 -11.12 18.73
CA TYR A 277 -2.50 -12.43 18.33
C TYR A 277 -3.55 -13.31 17.64
N GLU A 278 -4.85 -13.13 17.93
CA GLU A 278 -5.91 -13.93 17.30
C GLU A 278 -5.96 -13.72 15.78
N ASN A 279 -5.61 -12.52 15.32
CA ASN A 279 -5.53 -12.20 13.89
C ASN A 279 -4.25 -12.77 13.23
N TRP A 280 -3.23 -13.14 14.01
CA TRP A 280 -1.96 -13.69 13.50
C TRP A 280 -1.95 -15.22 13.47
N THR A 281 -2.77 -15.88 14.29
CA THR A 281 -2.81 -17.34 14.38
C THR A 281 -3.88 -17.92 13.46
N VAL A 282 -3.46 -18.71 12.47
CA VAL A 282 -4.37 -19.41 11.53
C VAL A 282 -5.05 -20.61 12.19
N ILE A 283 -4.47 -21.15 13.26
CA ILE A 283 -4.99 -22.31 14.01
C ILE A 283 -4.97 -21.95 15.49
N LYS A 284 -6.15 -21.88 16.12
CA LYS A 284 -6.24 -22.01 17.58
C LYS A 284 -5.93 -23.47 17.88
N ALA A 285 -4.77 -23.75 18.48
CA ALA A 285 -4.54 -25.07 19.04
C ALA A 285 -5.57 -25.26 20.16
N CYS A 286 -6.50 -26.19 19.96
CA CYS A 286 -7.39 -26.68 21.01
C CYS A 286 -6.57 -27.37 22.10
#